data_AF-A0AAE1D656-F1
#
_entry.id   AF-A0AAE1D656-F1
#
_cell.length_a   1.000
_cell.length_b   1.000
_cell.length_c   1.000
_cell.angle_alpha   90.00
_cell.angle_beta   90.00
_cell.angle_gamma   90.00
#
_symmetry.space_group_name_H-M   'P 1'
#
loop_
_entity.id
_entity.type
_entity.pdbx_description
1 polymer ?
#
loop_
_entity_poly.entity_id
_entity_poly.type
_entity_poly.pdbx_seq_one_letter_code
_entity_poly.pdbx_strand_id
1 'polypeptide(L)'
;MPPEGKNKFTFQNHHKQLPAPYIIYADFEALTTKVEGPELDPTNSNTRRTHHHEACSYCYVKVRCDGQTEAPVEYRRPDAAEHFLRALVSEERGIKNSLANPQAMRMTHKDWETHRTARRCHVCDGLLEGDSVRDHCHITGKYRGAAHNACNLKLRLNPKTTTIPVVFHNLRGYDSHLLMQAISKVEGRMSCIPNNTEKYISFSLGQLRFIDSAQFLQASLDKLVSANKPEAFHITARYESDHQKRTLLMRKGVYPYEYVDSWGRFEETEFPPKEAFYSKLSDEHISDSDYKHAQRVWETFGCQTLGNYTDLYCRTDVLLLADVFENFRKTSQKQYGLDPANYRPILGYPPQKDRSRVGAAHRP
;
A
#
# COMPACT_ATOMS: atom_id res chain seq x y z
N MET A 1 -31.53 17.87 -17.95
CA MET A 1 -30.73 16.76 -18.53
C MET A 1 -29.71 17.35 -19.48
N PRO A 2 -28.47 16.84 -19.56
CA PRO A 2 -27.55 17.23 -20.62
C PRO A 2 -28.12 16.81 -21.99
N PRO A 3 -27.73 17.50 -23.09
CA PRO A 3 -28.21 17.18 -24.43
C PRO A 3 -27.89 15.74 -24.85
N GLU A 4 -28.81 15.11 -25.57
CA GLU A 4 -28.63 13.78 -26.15
C GLU A 4 -27.33 13.73 -26.99
N GLY A 5 -26.47 12.75 -26.70
CA GLY A 5 -25.14 12.61 -27.33
C GLY A 5 -23.97 13.26 -26.55
N LYS A 6 -24.22 14.13 -25.57
CA LYS A 6 -23.20 14.67 -24.63
C LYS A 6 -23.06 13.85 -23.33
N ASN A 7 -23.74 12.71 -23.24
CA ASN A 7 -23.71 11.80 -22.09
C ASN A 7 -22.57 10.76 -22.18
N LYS A 8 -21.57 10.99 -23.05
CA LYS A 8 -20.42 10.08 -23.23
C LYS A 8 -19.22 10.62 -22.47
N PHE A 9 -19.06 10.19 -21.22
CA PHE A 9 -17.81 10.41 -20.50
C PHE A 9 -16.75 9.44 -21.03
N THR A 10 -15.83 9.93 -21.87
CA THR A 10 -14.65 9.17 -22.27
C THR A 10 -13.53 9.42 -21.25
N PHE A 11 -12.96 8.34 -20.70
CA PHE A 11 -11.92 8.45 -19.69
C PHE A 11 -10.63 9.00 -20.31
N GLN A 12 -10.35 10.30 -20.16
CA GLN A 12 -9.23 10.96 -20.85
C GLN A 12 -7.85 10.56 -20.31
N ASN A 13 -7.75 10.11 -19.05
CA ASN A 13 -6.49 9.82 -18.36
C ASN A 13 -6.03 8.36 -18.53
N HIS A 14 -6.00 7.84 -19.76
CA HIS A 14 -5.70 6.42 -20.04
C HIS A 14 -4.41 5.87 -19.38
N HIS A 15 -3.40 6.70 -19.12
CA HIS A 15 -2.18 6.26 -18.40
C HIS A 15 -2.46 5.78 -16.97
N LYS A 16 -3.51 6.29 -16.31
CA LYS A 16 -3.95 5.85 -14.97
C LYS A 16 -4.71 4.51 -14.99
N GLN A 17 -4.97 3.96 -16.19
CA GLN A 17 -5.47 2.59 -16.37
C GLN A 17 -4.36 1.56 -16.30
N LEU A 18 -3.09 1.98 -16.38
CA LEU A 18 -1.96 1.07 -16.23
C LEU A 18 -1.65 0.85 -14.75
N PRO A 19 -1.22 -0.36 -14.38
CA PRO A 19 -0.66 -0.60 -13.06
C PRO A 19 0.48 0.37 -12.77
N ALA A 20 0.49 0.95 -11.57
CA ALA A 20 1.63 1.69 -11.04
C ALA A 20 2.90 0.83 -11.18
N PRO A 21 3.99 1.36 -11.78
CA PRO A 21 5.22 0.59 -12.05
C PRO A 21 5.83 -0.04 -10.81
N TYR A 22 5.80 0.69 -9.70
CA TYR A 22 6.27 0.31 -8.38
C TYR A 22 5.29 0.84 -7.34
N ILE A 23 5.10 0.09 -6.26
CA ILE A 23 4.39 0.49 -5.04
C ILE A 23 5.26 0.08 -3.85
N ILE A 24 5.25 0.89 -2.80
CA ILE A 24 5.87 0.57 -1.52
C ILE A 24 4.73 0.38 -0.50
N TYR A 25 4.74 -0.72 0.23
CA TYR A 25 3.86 -0.95 1.38
C TYR A 25 4.70 -0.82 2.63
N ALA A 26 4.20 -0.11 3.64
CA ALA A 26 4.96 0.19 4.84
C ALA A 26 4.07 0.25 6.08
N ASP A 27 4.69 0.07 7.23
CA ASP A 27 4.09 0.23 8.55
C ASP A 27 5.13 0.66 9.58
N PHE A 28 4.69 1.24 10.69
CA PHE A 28 5.52 1.63 11.83
C PHE A 28 5.05 0.95 13.12
N GLU A 29 6.00 0.69 14.00
CA GLU A 29 5.69 0.53 15.42
C GLU A 29 6.21 1.75 16.19
N ALA A 30 5.52 2.07 17.28
CA ALA A 30 5.89 3.17 18.14
C ALA A 30 5.91 2.75 19.61
N LEU A 31 6.81 3.35 20.38
CA LEU A 31 6.78 3.29 21.83
C LEU A 31 5.61 4.13 22.34
N THR A 32 4.85 3.58 23.28
CA THR A 32 3.72 4.27 23.91
C THR A 32 4.16 4.86 25.26
N THR A 33 4.98 5.90 25.21
CA THR A 33 5.49 6.56 26.44
C THR A 33 4.36 7.33 27.14
N LYS A 34 4.21 7.17 28.45
CA LYS A 34 3.18 7.89 29.22
C LYS A 34 3.57 9.37 29.36
N VAL A 35 2.61 10.28 29.19
CA VAL A 35 2.80 11.71 29.44
C VAL A 35 1.94 12.13 30.61
N GLU A 36 2.57 12.65 31.66
CA GLU A 36 1.87 13.36 32.72
C GLU A 36 1.50 14.77 32.22
N GLY A 37 0.31 14.91 31.65
CA GLY A 37 -0.23 16.23 31.29
C GLY A 37 -0.68 17.01 32.53
N PRO A 38 -0.64 18.36 32.50
CA PRO A 38 -1.13 19.21 33.59
C PRO A 38 -2.61 18.95 33.89
N GLU A 39 -3.04 19.27 35.13
CA GLU A 39 -4.45 19.20 35.53
C GLU A 39 -5.33 20.00 34.57
N LEU A 40 -6.51 19.45 34.25
CA LEU A 40 -7.45 20.07 33.30
C LEU A 40 -7.89 21.43 33.82
N ASP A 41 -7.74 22.47 33.00
CA ASP A 41 -8.52 23.69 33.15
C ASP A 41 -9.96 23.39 32.68
N PRO A 42 -10.97 23.42 33.58
CA PRO A 42 -12.38 23.12 33.25
C PRO A 42 -12.96 24.04 32.17
N THR A 43 -12.28 25.12 31.81
CA THR A 43 -12.79 26.14 30.89
C THR A 43 -12.27 26.01 29.45
N ASN A 44 -11.19 25.26 29.18
CA ASN A 44 -10.47 25.34 27.90
C ASN A 44 -9.94 24.03 27.28
N SER A 45 -10.04 22.87 27.94
CA SER A 45 -9.57 21.61 27.32
C SER A 45 -10.41 20.38 27.70
N ASN A 46 -10.93 19.69 26.68
CA ASN A 46 -11.69 18.43 26.81
C ASN A 46 -10.85 17.19 26.43
N THR A 47 -9.55 17.33 26.15
CA THR A 47 -8.73 16.22 25.63
C THR A 47 -7.39 16.16 26.35
N ARG A 48 -7.15 15.05 27.07
CA ARG A 48 -5.86 14.77 27.73
C ARG A 48 -5.04 13.86 26.82
N ARG A 49 -3.88 14.35 26.35
CA ARG A 49 -2.89 13.48 25.69
C ARG A 49 -2.19 12.66 26.77
N THR A 50 -2.61 11.41 26.94
CA THR A 50 -2.10 10.50 27.99
C THR A 50 -0.83 9.77 27.60
N HIS A 51 -0.54 9.67 26.31
CA HIS A 51 0.63 8.99 25.77
C HIS A 51 1.28 9.80 24.63
N HIS A 52 2.60 9.67 24.53
CA HIS A 52 3.43 10.17 23.44
C HIS A 52 3.92 8.96 22.65
N HIS A 53 3.55 8.93 21.37
CA HIS A 53 3.95 7.89 20.43
C HIS A 53 5.24 8.32 19.74
N GLU A 54 6.29 7.53 19.92
CA GLU A 54 7.59 7.73 19.26
C GLU A 54 7.85 6.55 18.33
N ALA A 55 7.98 6.82 17.03
CA ALA A 55 8.30 5.79 16.04
C ALA A 55 9.61 5.09 16.43
N CYS A 56 9.55 3.79 16.69
CA CYS A 56 10.69 3.01 17.15
C CYS A 56 11.14 1.99 16.12
N SER A 57 10.24 1.52 15.27
CA SER A 57 10.59 0.65 14.15
C SER A 57 9.71 0.90 12.93
N TYR A 58 10.19 0.47 11.76
CA TYR A 58 9.38 0.38 10.56
C TYR A 58 9.75 -0.86 9.75
N CYS A 59 8.82 -1.27 8.90
CA CYS A 59 9.08 -2.17 7.80
C CYS A 59 8.53 -1.56 6.50
N TYR A 60 9.18 -1.83 5.36
CA TYR A 60 8.53 -1.67 4.07
C TYR A 60 8.92 -2.76 3.06
N VAL A 61 8.03 -3.04 2.12
CA VAL A 61 8.31 -3.88 0.95
C VAL A 61 7.97 -3.13 -0.34
N LYS A 62 8.90 -3.17 -1.29
CA LYS A 62 8.74 -2.59 -2.63
C LYS A 62 8.28 -3.66 -3.60
N VAL A 63 7.14 -3.43 -4.23
CA VAL A 63 6.47 -4.32 -5.18
C VAL A 63 6.44 -3.69 -6.56
N ARG A 64 6.93 -4.41 -7.57
CA ARG A 64 6.91 -4.00 -8.97
C ARG A 64 5.62 -4.44 -9.65
N CYS A 65 5.25 -3.81 -10.77
CA CYS A 65 3.99 -4.06 -11.47
C CYS A 65 3.78 -5.51 -11.99
N ASP A 66 4.83 -6.33 -12.02
CA ASP A 66 4.77 -7.77 -12.33
C ASP A 66 4.67 -8.66 -11.08
N GLY A 67 4.49 -8.06 -9.90
CA GLY A 67 4.46 -8.72 -8.62
C GLY A 67 5.83 -9.19 -8.13
N GLN A 68 6.94 -8.77 -8.75
CA GLN A 68 8.27 -9.02 -8.21
C GLN A 68 8.55 -8.08 -7.04
N THR A 69 9.26 -8.58 -6.04
CA THR A 69 9.52 -7.89 -4.78
C THR A 69 11.00 -8.00 -4.43
N GLU A 70 11.53 -6.94 -3.82
CA GLU A 70 12.84 -6.98 -3.13
C GLU A 70 12.62 -7.36 -1.67
N ALA A 71 13.66 -7.79 -0.95
CA ALA A 71 13.54 -8.16 0.45
C ALA A 71 12.93 -6.99 1.27
N PRO A 72 12.04 -7.28 2.26
CA PRO A 72 11.55 -6.25 3.16
C PRO A 72 12.71 -5.54 3.84
N VAL A 73 12.59 -4.22 3.97
CA VAL A 73 13.54 -3.39 4.68
C VAL A 73 12.98 -3.14 6.07
N GLU A 74 13.69 -3.61 7.08
CA GLU A 74 13.34 -3.51 8.50
C GLU A 74 14.35 -2.62 9.21
N TYR A 75 13.87 -1.79 10.13
CA TYR A 75 14.73 -0.92 10.92
C TYR A 75 14.10 -0.58 12.27
N ARG A 76 14.84 -0.72 13.38
CA ARG A 76 14.38 -0.39 14.73
C ARG A 76 15.43 0.39 15.52
N ARG A 77 15.29 1.72 15.58
CA ARG A 77 16.13 2.68 16.33
C ARG A 77 15.35 3.98 16.62
N PRO A 78 15.82 4.87 17.53
CA PRO A 78 15.13 6.12 17.87
C PRO A 78 14.88 7.08 16.70
N ASP A 79 15.67 6.99 15.63
CA ASP A 79 15.52 7.80 14.43
C ASP A 79 14.66 7.14 13.33
N ALA A 80 13.86 6.11 13.66
CA ALA A 80 13.11 5.29 12.69
C ALA A 80 12.32 6.11 11.66
N ALA A 81 11.58 7.14 12.08
CA ALA A 81 10.80 7.98 11.17
C ALA A 81 11.68 8.78 10.19
N GLU A 82 12.82 9.31 10.66
CA GLU A 82 13.75 10.04 9.80
C GLU A 82 14.48 9.09 8.84
N HIS A 83 14.97 7.96 9.37
CA HIS A 83 15.64 6.92 8.59
C HIS A 83 14.72 6.37 7.51
N PHE A 84 13.44 6.14 7.82
CA PHE A 84 12.42 5.72 6.85
C PHE A 84 12.29 6.69 5.68
N LEU A 85 12.14 7.98 5.96
CA LEU A 85 12.01 8.99 4.91
C LEU A 85 13.27 9.07 4.03
N ARG A 86 14.46 8.97 4.63
CA ARG A 86 15.73 8.88 3.88
C ARG A 86 15.80 7.64 3.01
N ALA A 87 15.37 6.48 3.53
CA ALA A 87 15.29 5.23 2.78
C ALA A 87 14.33 5.37 1.59
N LEU A 88 13.13 5.92 1.78
CA LEU A 88 12.18 6.15 0.70
C LEU A 88 12.71 7.12 -0.38
N VAL A 89 13.45 8.16 0.00
CA VAL A 89 14.09 9.06 -0.98
C VAL A 89 15.15 8.31 -1.79
N SER A 90 15.88 7.37 -1.18
CA SER A 90 16.80 6.47 -1.90
C SER A 90 16.04 5.56 -2.88
N GLU A 91 14.92 4.98 -2.43
CA GLU A 91 14.03 4.16 -3.27
C GLU A 91 13.47 4.96 -4.46
N GLU A 92 13.05 6.20 -4.23
CA GLU A 92 12.60 7.10 -5.29
C GLU A 92 13.68 7.26 -6.36
N ARG A 93 14.94 7.53 -5.97
CA ARG A 93 16.06 7.66 -6.93
C ARG A 93 16.29 6.37 -7.70
N GLY A 94 16.29 5.23 -7.01
CA GLY A 94 16.45 3.90 -7.63
C GLY A 94 15.34 3.61 -8.66
N ILE A 95 14.09 3.87 -8.29
CA ILE A 95 12.94 3.70 -9.18
C ILE A 95 13.04 4.64 -10.38
N LYS A 96 13.39 5.91 -10.20
CA LYS A 96 13.58 6.86 -11.32
C LYS A 96 14.64 6.39 -12.31
N ASN A 97 15.76 5.86 -11.81
CA ASN A 97 16.80 5.32 -12.66
C ASN A 97 16.31 4.09 -13.44
N SER A 98 15.53 3.21 -12.81
CA SER A 98 14.88 2.08 -13.50
C SER A 98 13.92 2.57 -14.60
N LEU A 99 13.07 3.55 -14.29
CA LEU A 99 12.12 4.13 -15.26
C LEU A 99 12.81 4.83 -16.44
N ALA A 100 14.00 5.38 -16.22
CA ALA A 100 14.79 6.05 -17.26
C ALA A 100 15.40 5.06 -18.26
N ASN A 101 15.46 3.77 -17.90
CA ASN A 101 16.04 2.69 -18.70
C ASN A 101 14.96 1.64 -19.03
N PRO A 102 14.00 1.97 -19.92
CA PRO A 102 12.90 1.08 -20.24
C PRO A 102 13.39 -0.22 -20.88
N GLN A 103 12.83 -1.35 -20.44
CA GLN A 103 13.11 -2.67 -21.01
C GLN A 103 12.64 -2.76 -22.46
N ALA A 104 13.48 -3.36 -23.31
CA ALA A 104 13.14 -3.62 -24.69
C ALA A 104 11.89 -4.52 -24.81
N MET A 105 11.07 -4.27 -25.83
CA MET A 105 9.87 -5.04 -26.08
C MET A 105 10.18 -6.51 -26.36
N ARG A 106 9.45 -7.40 -25.70
CA ARG A 106 9.50 -8.85 -25.88
C ARG A 106 8.13 -9.33 -26.34
N MET A 107 8.10 -9.94 -27.52
CA MET A 107 6.89 -10.51 -28.12
C MET A 107 7.09 -12.01 -28.33
N THR A 108 6.13 -12.81 -27.88
CA THR A 108 6.01 -14.23 -28.21
C THR A 108 5.36 -14.41 -29.58
N HIS A 109 5.40 -15.64 -30.13
CA HIS A 109 4.70 -15.96 -31.39
C HIS A 109 3.20 -15.59 -31.33
N LYS A 110 2.54 -15.93 -30.22
CA LYS A 110 1.14 -15.61 -29.96
C LYS A 110 0.88 -14.10 -29.91
N ASP A 111 1.81 -13.32 -29.36
CA ASP A 111 1.69 -11.85 -29.32
C ASP A 111 1.71 -11.26 -30.73
N TRP A 112 2.57 -11.79 -31.60
CA TRP A 112 2.63 -11.39 -33.01
C TRP A 112 1.36 -11.71 -33.77
N GLU A 113 0.80 -12.91 -33.59
CA GLU A 113 -0.49 -13.30 -34.17
C GLU A 113 -1.63 -12.39 -33.69
N THR A 114 -1.66 -12.14 -32.38
CA THR A 114 -2.66 -11.25 -31.75
C THR A 114 -2.55 -9.83 -32.28
N HIS A 115 -1.33 -9.31 -32.46
CA HIS A 115 -1.11 -7.98 -33.02
C HIS A 115 -1.57 -7.88 -34.48
N ARG A 116 -1.19 -8.85 -35.33
CA ARG A 116 -1.55 -8.86 -36.76
C ARG A 116 -3.05 -8.89 -37.01
N THR A 117 -3.79 -9.57 -36.14
CA THR A 117 -5.24 -9.74 -36.26
C THR A 117 -6.04 -8.68 -35.50
N ALA A 118 -5.37 -7.82 -34.72
CA ALA A 118 -6.03 -6.77 -33.96
C ALA A 118 -6.71 -5.74 -34.88
N ARG A 119 -7.99 -5.47 -34.61
CA ARG A 119 -8.76 -4.42 -35.31
C ARG A 119 -9.05 -3.20 -34.44
N ARG A 120 -8.86 -3.33 -33.13
CA ARG A 120 -9.19 -2.31 -32.13
C ARG A 120 -7.99 -2.00 -31.24
N CYS A 121 -7.87 -0.74 -30.88
CA CYS A 121 -6.87 -0.25 -29.94
C CYS A 121 -7.16 -0.77 -28.53
N HIS A 122 -6.22 -1.45 -27.90
CA HIS A 122 -6.43 -2.00 -26.55
C HIS A 122 -6.58 -0.93 -25.45
N VAL A 123 -6.28 0.34 -25.76
CA VAL A 123 -6.30 1.46 -24.80
C VAL A 123 -7.64 2.20 -24.82
N CYS A 124 -8.13 2.56 -26.01
CA CYS A 124 -9.34 3.36 -26.19
C CYS A 124 -10.51 2.57 -26.81
N ASP A 125 -10.27 1.32 -27.23
CA ASP A 125 -11.22 0.44 -27.92
C ASP A 125 -11.71 0.92 -29.30
N GLY A 126 -11.14 2.02 -29.82
CA GLY A 126 -11.40 2.52 -31.18
C GLY A 126 -10.78 1.64 -32.27
N LEU A 127 -11.31 1.71 -33.49
CA LEU A 127 -10.74 0.99 -34.66
C LEU A 127 -9.33 1.51 -34.97
N LEU A 128 -8.41 0.61 -35.33
CA LEU A 128 -7.01 0.96 -35.62
C LEU A 128 -6.83 1.61 -37.00
N GLU A 129 -7.58 1.14 -38.01
CA GLU A 129 -7.59 1.71 -39.38
C GLU A 129 -6.19 1.98 -39.99
N GLY A 130 -5.22 1.12 -39.67
CA GLY A 130 -3.83 1.25 -40.12
C GLY A 130 -2.88 1.93 -39.13
N ASP A 131 -3.38 2.68 -38.14
CA ASP A 131 -2.60 3.20 -37.02
C ASP A 131 -2.49 2.12 -35.92
N SER A 132 -1.62 1.15 -36.16
CA SER A 132 -1.37 0.01 -35.26
C SER A 132 0.09 -0.03 -34.83
N VAL A 133 0.40 0.63 -33.71
CA VAL A 133 1.68 0.51 -33.02
C VAL A 133 1.60 -0.56 -31.92
N ARG A 134 2.76 -1.04 -31.48
CA ARG A 134 2.89 -2.07 -30.45
C ARG A 134 3.15 -1.40 -29.09
N ASP A 135 2.18 -1.45 -28.18
CA ASP A 135 2.37 -1.02 -26.79
C ASP A 135 3.02 -2.15 -25.97
N HIS A 136 3.86 -1.77 -25.00
CA HIS A 136 4.49 -2.71 -24.09
C HIS A 136 4.76 -2.10 -22.72
N CYS A 137 4.93 -2.96 -21.74
CA CYS A 137 5.34 -2.54 -20.40
C CYS A 137 6.83 -2.18 -20.39
N HIS A 138 7.15 -0.91 -20.14
CA HIS A 138 8.54 -0.44 -20.03
C HIS A 138 9.32 -1.06 -18.87
N ILE A 139 8.65 -1.72 -17.93
CA ILE A 139 9.28 -2.38 -16.77
C ILE A 139 9.65 -3.82 -17.05
N THR A 140 8.82 -4.55 -17.82
CA THR A 140 8.99 -5.99 -18.04
C THR A 140 9.32 -6.35 -19.49
N GLY A 141 9.20 -5.40 -20.40
CA GLY A 141 9.27 -5.60 -21.85
C GLY A 141 8.02 -6.27 -22.44
N LYS A 142 7.09 -6.78 -21.62
CA LYS A 142 5.94 -7.58 -22.11
C LYS A 142 5.01 -6.72 -22.98
N TYR A 143 4.70 -7.24 -24.16
CA TYR A 143 3.68 -6.68 -25.05
C TYR A 143 2.31 -6.62 -24.36
N ARG A 144 1.57 -5.53 -24.62
CA ARG A 144 0.25 -5.28 -24.03
C ARG A 144 -0.87 -5.32 -25.05
N GLY A 145 -0.62 -4.82 -26.27
CA GLY A 145 -1.64 -4.80 -27.32
C GLY A 145 -1.31 -3.85 -28.47
N ALA A 146 -2.16 -3.90 -29.49
CA ALA A 146 -2.13 -2.97 -30.61
C ALA A 146 -2.82 -1.69 -30.18
N ALA A 147 -2.18 -0.55 -30.40
CA ALA A 147 -2.69 0.75 -30.01
C ALA A 147 -2.52 1.77 -31.13
N HIS A 148 -3.33 2.83 -31.11
CA HIS A 148 -3.03 4.05 -31.86
C HIS A 148 -1.71 4.65 -31.39
N ASN A 149 -0.94 5.27 -32.28
CA ASN A 149 0.30 5.95 -31.91
C ASN A 149 0.08 6.99 -30.80
N ALA A 150 -0.99 7.78 -30.91
CA ALA A 150 -1.36 8.77 -29.90
C ALA A 150 -1.75 8.13 -28.55
N CYS A 151 -2.39 6.96 -28.55
CA CYS A 151 -2.72 6.24 -27.32
C CYS A 151 -1.45 5.68 -26.66
N ASN A 152 -0.56 5.09 -27.45
CA ASN A 152 0.72 4.55 -26.99
C ASN A 152 1.60 5.64 -26.34
N LEU A 153 1.71 6.82 -26.96
CA LEU A 153 2.47 7.94 -26.40
C LEU A 153 1.93 8.40 -25.03
N LYS A 154 0.61 8.33 -24.80
CA LYS A 154 0.00 8.64 -23.51
C LYS A 154 0.38 7.63 -22.43
N LEU A 155 0.69 6.39 -22.78
CA LEU A 155 1.06 5.33 -21.84
C LEU A 155 2.54 5.36 -21.42
N ARG A 156 3.33 6.26 -22.01
CA ARG A 156 4.75 6.38 -21.71
C ARG A 156 4.98 6.79 -20.25
N LEU A 157 5.76 5.97 -19.54
CA LEU A 157 6.26 6.33 -18.22
C LEU A 157 7.30 7.45 -18.32
N ASN A 158 7.21 8.44 -17.43
CA ASN A 158 8.13 9.56 -17.37
C ASN A 158 8.83 9.58 -16.00
N PRO A 159 10.14 9.30 -15.93
CA PRO A 159 10.89 9.25 -14.67
C PRO A 159 10.81 10.52 -13.82
N LYS A 160 10.49 11.66 -14.44
CA LYS A 160 10.41 12.97 -13.76
C LYS A 160 9.03 13.28 -13.19
N THR A 161 7.98 12.56 -13.61
CA THR A 161 6.59 12.82 -13.18
C THR A 161 5.83 11.58 -12.70
N THR A 162 6.36 10.37 -12.93
CA THR A 162 5.72 9.14 -12.49
C THR A 162 5.72 9.07 -10.97
N THR A 163 4.53 9.06 -10.39
CA THR A 163 4.36 8.97 -8.95
C THR A 163 4.54 7.55 -8.45
N ILE A 164 5.12 7.42 -7.26
CA ILE A 164 5.39 6.17 -6.55
C ILE A 164 4.45 6.13 -5.33
N PRO A 165 3.42 5.27 -5.34
CA PRO A 165 2.56 5.07 -4.19
C PRO A 165 3.32 4.47 -3.00
N VAL A 166 3.15 5.06 -1.82
CA VAL A 166 3.58 4.52 -0.52
C VAL A 166 2.32 4.27 0.29
N VAL A 167 1.99 3.01 0.52
CA VAL A 167 0.70 2.58 1.09
C VAL A 167 0.90 2.17 2.53
N PHE A 168 0.11 2.78 3.40
CA PHE A 168 -0.06 2.43 4.81
C PHE A 168 -1.52 2.01 5.03
N HIS A 169 -1.80 1.31 6.13
CA HIS A 169 -3.17 1.04 6.55
C HIS A 169 -3.53 1.92 7.74
N ASN A 170 -4.59 2.73 7.59
CA ASN A 170 -5.03 3.69 8.61
C ASN A 170 -4.01 4.83 8.88
N LEU A 171 -3.26 5.22 7.85
CA LEU A 171 -2.24 6.29 7.90
C LEU A 171 -2.74 7.59 8.55
N ARG A 172 -3.98 8.00 8.21
CA ARG A 172 -4.57 9.26 8.71
C ARG A 172 -4.89 9.21 10.20
N GLY A 173 -5.05 8.01 10.76
CA GLY A 173 -5.39 7.81 12.16
C GLY A 173 -4.18 7.91 13.08
N TYR A 174 -2.98 7.53 12.60
CA TYR A 174 -1.82 7.33 13.47
C TYR A 174 -0.49 7.75 12.82
N ASP A 175 0.02 6.99 11.84
CA ASP A 175 1.42 7.13 11.35
C ASP A 175 1.71 8.48 10.68
N SER A 176 0.69 9.15 10.17
CA SER A 176 0.87 10.46 9.54
C SER A 176 1.47 11.48 10.53
N HIS A 177 1.18 11.39 11.82
CA HIS A 177 1.78 12.27 12.82
C HIS A 177 3.28 12.03 12.99
N LEU A 178 3.69 10.76 13.05
CA LEU A 178 5.10 10.35 13.19
C LEU A 178 5.92 10.81 11.98
N LEU A 179 5.39 10.60 10.78
CA LEU A 179 6.03 11.02 9.54
C LEU A 179 6.14 12.54 9.42
N MET A 180 5.10 13.27 9.80
CA MET A 180 5.08 14.73 9.69
C MET A 180 6.08 15.42 10.62
N GLN A 181 6.37 14.83 11.79
CA GLN A 181 7.41 15.32 12.69
C GLN A 181 8.82 15.15 12.11
N ALA A 182 9.05 14.08 11.35
CA ALA A 182 10.34 13.80 10.73
C ALA A 182 10.54 14.49 9.38
N ILE A 183 9.46 14.91 8.71
CA ILE A 183 9.53 15.39 7.32
C ILE A 183 10.34 16.67 7.14
N SER A 184 10.41 17.52 8.17
CA SER A 184 11.21 18.75 8.15
C SER A 184 12.71 18.50 8.18
N LYS A 185 13.14 17.29 8.56
CA LYS A 185 14.55 16.88 8.68
C LYS A 185 15.09 16.23 7.40
N VAL A 186 14.24 16.02 6.39
CA VAL A 186 14.61 15.31 5.16
C VAL A 186 14.44 16.22 3.95
N GLU A 187 15.42 16.18 3.05
CA GLU A 187 15.37 16.95 1.81
C GLU A 187 14.28 16.40 0.87
N GLY A 188 13.44 17.29 0.36
CA GLY A 188 12.46 16.96 -0.66
C GLY A 188 11.33 17.96 -0.72
N ARG A 189 10.71 18.11 -1.90
CA ARG A 189 9.55 18.98 -2.04
C ARG A 189 8.34 18.29 -1.42
N MET A 190 7.92 18.79 -0.27
CA MET A 190 6.70 18.36 0.39
C MET A 190 5.48 19.00 -0.28
N SER A 191 4.42 18.23 -0.46
CA SER A 191 3.08 18.72 -0.79
C SER A 191 2.08 18.04 0.14
N CYS A 192 1.27 18.81 0.84
CA CYS A 192 0.28 18.29 1.77
C CYS A 192 -1.07 18.96 1.58
N ILE A 193 -2.14 18.17 1.67
CA ILE A 193 -3.52 18.64 1.75
C ILE A 193 -4.00 18.30 3.16
N PRO A 194 -3.96 19.25 4.10
CA PRO A 194 -4.48 19.03 5.45
C PRO A 194 -6.01 18.87 5.40
N ASN A 195 -6.56 18.04 6.29
CA ASN A 195 -7.99 17.97 6.55
C ASN A 195 -8.36 18.94 7.68
N ASN A 196 -7.61 18.84 8.77
CA ASN A 196 -7.61 19.79 9.88
C ASN A 196 -6.16 19.91 10.42
N THR A 197 -5.97 20.54 11.56
CA THR A 197 -4.64 20.73 12.19
C THR A 197 -3.95 19.43 12.60
N GLU A 198 -4.69 18.32 12.70
CA GLU A 198 -4.19 17.03 13.17
C GLU A 198 -4.14 15.98 12.04
N LYS A 199 -5.15 15.96 11.17
CA LYS A 199 -5.34 14.92 10.15
C LYS A 199 -5.04 15.46 8.77
N TYR A 200 -4.32 14.67 7.98
CA TYR A 200 -3.94 15.01 6.60
C TYR A 200 -4.75 14.20 5.58
N ILE A 201 -5.38 14.84 4.61
CA ILE A 201 -6.13 14.14 3.55
C ILE A 201 -5.16 13.37 2.66
N SER A 202 -4.06 14.01 2.27
CA SER A 202 -2.99 13.35 1.52
C SER A 202 -1.72 14.17 1.58
N PHE A 203 -0.56 13.51 1.58
CA PHE A 203 0.72 14.19 1.48
C PHE A 203 1.66 13.45 0.52
N SER A 204 2.72 14.12 0.11
CA SER A 204 3.70 13.62 -0.84
C SER A 204 5.07 14.25 -0.54
N LEU A 205 6.13 13.46 -0.74
CA LEU A 205 7.52 13.89 -0.65
C LEU A 205 8.18 13.60 -2.00
N GLY A 206 8.49 14.63 -2.78
CA GLY A 206 8.93 14.41 -4.17
C GLY A 206 7.86 13.69 -4.99
N GLN A 207 8.21 12.55 -5.61
CA GLN A 207 7.26 11.69 -6.31
C GLN A 207 6.68 10.57 -5.44
N LEU A 208 7.03 10.50 -4.15
CA LEU A 208 6.42 9.56 -3.20
C LEU A 208 5.07 10.10 -2.79
N ARG A 209 3.98 9.38 -3.10
CA ARG A 209 2.62 9.73 -2.69
C ARG A 209 2.15 8.77 -1.62
N PHE A 210 1.90 9.29 -0.44
CA PHE A 210 1.39 8.51 0.66
C PHE A 210 -0.11 8.27 0.50
N ILE A 211 -0.51 7.01 0.64
CA ILE A 211 -1.86 6.51 0.45
C ILE A 211 -2.30 5.79 1.72
N ASP A 212 -3.48 6.13 2.21
CA ASP A 212 -4.18 5.40 3.25
C ASP A 212 -5.09 4.34 2.61
N SER A 213 -4.72 3.07 2.71
CA SER A 213 -5.50 1.96 2.15
C SER A 213 -6.88 1.81 2.80
N ALA A 214 -7.05 2.24 4.06
CA ALA A 214 -8.34 2.17 4.75
C ALA A 214 -9.42 3.06 4.12
N GLN A 215 -9.01 4.07 3.33
CA GLN A 215 -9.93 4.91 2.57
C GLN A 215 -10.55 4.18 1.36
N PHE A 216 -9.89 3.13 0.88
CA PHE A 216 -10.40 2.26 -0.18
C PHE A 216 -11.08 1.02 0.40
N LEU A 217 -10.48 0.46 1.45
CA LEU A 217 -10.88 -0.77 2.11
C LEU A 217 -11.33 -0.41 3.53
N GLN A 218 -12.60 -0.04 3.70
CA GLN A 218 -13.18 0.48 4.94
C GLN A 218 -13.39 -0.62 6.01
N ALA A 219 -12.33 -1.37 6.32
CA ALA A 219 -12.28 -2.39 7.35
C ALA A 219 -10.85 -2.47 7.90
N SER A 220 -10.68 -3.01 9.10
CA SER A 220 -9.35 -3.25 9.67
C SER A 220 -8.57 -4.27 8.82
N LEU A 221 -7.24 -4.17 8.85
CA LEU A 221 -6.37 -5.15 8.18
C LEU A 221 -6.71 -6.59 8.60
N ASP A 222 -7.03 -6.82 9.88
CA ASP A 222 -7.45 -8.13 10.39
C ASP A 222 -8.68 -8.70 9.66
N LYS A 223 -9.72 -7.89 9.51
CA LYS A 223 -10.94 -8.27 8.77
C LYS A 223 -10.64 -8.52 7.30
N LEU A 224 -9.78 -7.70 6.70
CA LEU A 224 -9.40 -7.84 5.29
C LEU A 224 -8.58 -9.10 5.04
N VAL A 225 -7.65 -9.43 5.93
CA VAL A 225 -6.86 -10.66 5.87
C VAL A 225 -7.77 -11.87 6.03
N SER A 226 -8.64 -11.87 7.05
CA SER A 226 -9.57 -12.98 7.32
C SER A 226 -10.59 -13.21 6.20
N ALA A 227 -10.89 -12.20 5.38
CA ALA A 227 -11.78 -12.31 4.23
C ALA A 227 -11.10 -12.91 2.98
N ASN A 228 -9.77 -13.03 2.96
CA ASN A 228 -9.01 -13.60 1.86
C ASN A 228 -8.68 -15.07 2.09
N LYS A 229 -8.57 -15.83 1.00
CA LYS A 229 -8.15 -17.24 1.07
C LYS A 229 -6.62 -17.34 1.20
N PRO A 230 -6.07 -18.41 1.81
CA PRO A 230 -4.63 -18.61 1.94
C PRO A 230 -3.84 -18.50 0.63
N GLU A 231 -4.43 -18.92 -0.50
CA GLU A 231 -3.75 -18.85 -1.80
C GLU A 231 -3.58 -17.42 -2.32
N ALA A 232 -4.28 -16.46 -1.74
CA ALA A 232 -4.21 -15.05 -2.12
C ALA A 232 -2.99 -14.32 -1.54
N PHE A 233 -2.28 -14.94 -0.58
CA PHE A 233 -1.11 -14.37 0.11
C PHE A 233 0.21 -14.69 -0.58
N HIS A 234 0.31 -14.32 -1.86
CA HIS A 234 1.45 -14.65 -2.71
C HIS A 234 2.76 -13.96 -2.31
N ILE A 235 2.70 -12.75 -1.76
CA ILE A 235 3.87 -11.99 -1.34
C ILE A 235 4.37 -12.56 -0.01
N THR A 236 3.48 -12.73 0.96
CA THR A 236 3.80 -13.36 2.25
C THR A 236 4.44 -14.74 2.05
N ALA A 237 3.89 -15.54 1.14
CA ALA A 237 4.40 -16.89 0.87
C ALA A 237 5.78 -16.95 0.20
N ARG A 238 6.34 -15.82 -0.29
CA ARG A 238 7.70 -15.77 -0.85
C ARG A 238 8.79 -15.65 0.20
N TYR A 239 8.48 -15.04 1.33
CA TYR A 239 9.45 -14.75 2.38
C TYR A 239 9.49 -15.80 3.48
N GLU A 240 8.59 -16.78 3.41
CA GLU A 240 8.61 -17.94 4.29
C GLU A 240 8.38 -19.20 3.45
N SER A 241 9.39 -20.06 3.37
CA SER A 241 9.29 -21.31 2.62
C SER A 241 8.56 -22.40 3.42
N ASP A 242 8.64 -22.34 4.74
CA ASP A 242 8.04 -23.33 5.63
C ASP A 242 6.51 -23.17 5.65
N HIS A 243 5.80 -24.27 5.40
CA HIS A 243 4.34 -24.27 5.33
C HIS A 243 3.68 -23.95 6.68
N GLN A 244 4.22 -24.46 7.78
CA GLN A 244 3.68 -24.22 9.12
C GLN A 244 3.89 -22.75 9.50
N LYS A 245 5.09 -22.22 9.29
CA LYS A 245 5.40 -20.81 9.54
C LYS A 245 4.53 -19.88 8.69
N ARG A 246 4.40 -20.14 7.39
CA ARG A 246 3.50 -19.37 6.51
C ARG A 246 2.07 -19.33 7.02
N THR A 247 1.55 -20.47 7.45
CA THR A 247 0.17 -20.56 7.95
C THR A 247 -0.05 -19.65 9.17
N LEU A 248 0.98 -19.51 10.02
CA LEU A 248 0.93 -18.58 11.15
C LEU A 248 0.93 -17.11 10.72
N LEU A 249 1.61 -16.77 9.62
CA LEU A 249 1.71 -15.39 9.11
C LEU A 249 0.50 -14.95 8.27
N MET A 250 -0.36 -15.87 7.81
CA MET A 250 -1.56 -15.55 7.01
C MET A 250 -2.76 -15.08 7.86
N ARG A 251 -2.48 -14.54 9.03
CA ARG A 251 -3.44 -13.97 9.98
C ARG A 251 -2.81 -12.73 10.59
N LYS A 252 -3.60 -11.71 10.91
CA LYS A 252 -3.08 -10.56 11.66
C LYS A 252 -2.62 -11.02 13.05
N GLY A 253 -1.39 -10.66 13.40
CA GLY A 253 -0.87 -10.89 14.74
C GLY A 253 -1.53 -9.98 15.78
N VAL A 254 -1.20 -10.21 17.04
CA VAL A 254 -1.53 -9.33 18.17
C VAL A 254 -0.26 -8.76 18.77
N TYR A 255 -0.34 -7.55 19.30
CA TYR A 255 0.84 -6.85 19.82
C TYR A 255 0.50 -6.07 21.09
N PRO A 256 1.36 -6.09 22.13
CA PRO A 256 1.05 -5.48 23.42
C PRO A 256 1.43 -3.99 23.42
N TYR A 257 0.72 -3.17 22.64
CA TYR A 257 1.06 -1.75 22.38
C TYR A 257 1.29 -0.91 23.65
N GLU A 258 0.54 -1.17 24.71
CA GLU A 258 0.66 -0.43 25.97
C GLU A 258 1.83 -0.88 26.85
N TYR A 259 2.26 -2.13 26.67
CA TYR A 259 3.38 -2.70 27.40
C TYR A 259 4.71 -2.22 26.82
N VAL A 260 4.77 -2.01 25.50
CA VAL A 260 5.97 -1.54 24.79
C VAL A 260 6.09 -0.02 24.93
N ASP A 261 6.48 0.41 26.13
CA ASP A 261 6.56 1.81 26.54
C ASP A 261 8.00 2.37 26.59
N SER A 262 9.01 1.52 26.45
CA SER A 262 10.41 1.90 26.55
C SER A 262 11.33 0.97 25.73
N TRP A 263 12.53 1.45 25.41
CA TRP A 263 13.52 0.67 24.66
C TRP A 263 13.96 -0.61 25.38
N GLY A 264 14.00 -0.59 26.72
CA GLY A 264 14.34 -1.76 27.53
C GLY A 264 13.38 -2.93 27.34
N ARG A 265 12.11 -2.66 26.99
CA ARG A 265 11.12 -3.72 26.68
C ARG A 265 11.58 -4.62 25.55
N PHE A 266 12.28 -4.07 24.56
CA PHE A 266 12.76 -4.86 23.43
C PHE A 266 13.88 -5.85 23.79
N GLU A 267 14.52 -5.68 24.94
CA GLU A 267 15.58 -6.58 25.42
C GLU A 267 15.02 -7.73 26.26
N GLU A 268 13.73 -7.68 26.63
CA GLU A 268 13.07 -8.74 27.38
C GLU A 268 13.05 -10.05 26.60
N THR A 269 13.48 -11.14 27.26
CA THR A 269 13.65 -12.46 26.64
C THR A 269 12.47 -13.40 26.84
N GLU A 270 11.46 -12.97 27.60
CA GLU A 270 10.25 -13.74 27.88
C GLU A 270 9.07 -13.16 27.09
N PHE A 271 8.15 -14.03 26.67
CA PHE A 271 6.94 -13.57 26.02
C PHE A 271 6.05 -12.84 27.04
N PRO A 272 5.51 -11.64 26.71
CA PRO A 272 4.77 -10.84 27.67
C PRO A 272 3.56 -11.61 28.23
N PRO A 273 3.23 -11.42 29.52
CA PRO A 273 2.07 -12.07 30.13
C PRO A 273 0.77 -11.59 29.47
N LYS A 274 -0.30 -12.37 29.58
CA LYS A 274 -1.56 -12.08 28.88
C LYS A 274 -2.15 -10.72 29.25
N GLU A 275 -1.96 -10.29 30.49
CA GLU A 275 -2.41 -9.00 31.02
C GLU A 275 -1.74 -7.81 30.30
N ALA A 276 -0.53 -8.00 29.76
CA ALA A 276 0.20 -6.98 29.00
C ALA A 276 -0.45 -6.64 27.64
N PHE A 277 -1.38 -7.48 27.17
CA PHE A 277 -2.12 -7.28 25.92
C PHE A 277 -3.47 -6.58 26.11
N TYR A 278 -3.77 -6.05 27.29
CA TYR A 278 -4.97 -5.25 27.51
C TYR A 278 -4.93 -3.96 26.67
N SER A 279 -6.04 -3.64 26.02
CA SER A 279 -6.20 -2.46 25.17
C SER A 279 -7.21 -1.50 25.80
N LYS A 280 -6.75 -0.33 26.25
CA LYS A 280 -7.59 0.78 26.74
C LYS A 280 -8.43 1.40 25.63
N LEU A 281 -8.01 1.27 24.37
CA LEU A 281 -8.77 1.81 23.24
C LEU A 281 -10.09 1.07 23.05
N SER A 282 -10.07 -0.25 23.25
CA SER A 282 -11.26 -1.11 23.17
C SER A 282 -11.83 -1.48 24.54
N ASP A 283 -11.12 -1.15 25.62
CA ASP A 283 -11.42 -1.56 27.01
C ASP A 283 -11.58 -3.09 27.13
N GLU A 284 -10.70 -3.84 26.46
CA GLU A 284 -10.80 -5.29 26.32
C GLU A 284 -9.46 -5.99 26.50
N HIS A 285 -9.49 -7.20 27.09
CA HIS A 285 -8.37 -8.12 27.11
C HIS A 285 -8.28 -8.92 25.81
N ILE A 286 -7.07 -9.33 25.46
CA ILE A 286 -6.85 -10.30 24.40
C ILE A 286 -7.60 -11.61 24.65
N SER A 287 -8.12 -12.22 23.57
CA SER A 287 -8.74 -13.54 23.64
C SER A 287 -7.71 -14.64 23.93
N ASP A 288 -8.14 -15.75 24.54
CA ASP A 288 -7.27 -16.90 24.78
C ASP A 288 -6.71 -17.50 23.50
N SER A 289 -7.50 -17.50 22.41
CA SER A 289 -7.06 -18.00 21.11
C SER A 289 -5.95 -17.14 20.52
N ASP A 290 -6.03 -15.82 20.67
CA ASP A 290 -5.06 -14.90 20.09
C ASP A 290 -3.76 -14.90 20.88
N TYR A 291 -3.86 -14.96 22.20
CA TYR A 291 -2.69 -15.09 23.05
C TYR A 291 -1.94 -16.40 22.76
N LYS A 292 -2.64 -17.54 22.67
CA LYS A 292 -2.03 -18.84 22.30
C LYS A 292 -1.42 -18.81 20.90
N HIS A 293 -2.04 -18.12 19.96
CA HIS A 293 -1.50 -17.95 18.62
C HIS A 293 -0.20 -17.13 18.65
N ALA A 294 -0.18 -16.03 19.39
CA ALA A 294 0.99 -15.18 19.55
C ALA A 294 2.16 -15.91 20.22
N GLN A 295 1.90 -16.70 21.26
CA GLN A 295 2.88 -17.59 21.88
C GLN A 295 3.45 -18.59 20.86
N ARG A 296 2.59 -19.21 20.06
CA ARG A 296 3.03 -20.13 19.02
C ARG A 296 3.89 -19.44 17.96
N VAL A 297 3.55 -18.21 17.56
CA VAL A 297 4.38 -17.41 16.65
C VAL A 297 5.75 -17.15 17.27
N TRP A 298 5.79 -16.68 18.52
CA TRP A 298 7.04 -16.45 19.26
C TRP A 298 7.96 -17.69 19.25
N GLU A 299 7.41 -18.84 19.63
CA GLU A 299 8.14 -20.11 19.71
C GLU A 299 8.57 -20.62 18.32
N THR A 300 7.66 -20.64 17.35
CA THR A 300 7.91 -21.23 16.01
C THR A 300 8.96 -20.42 15.23
N PHE A 301 8.97 -19.10 15.42
CA PHE A 301 9.95 -18.22 14.79
C PHE A 301 11.23 -18.05 15.62
N GLY A 302 11.31 -18.67 16.81
CA GLY A 302 12.50 -18.63 17.67
C GLY A 302 12.83 -17.21 18.13
N CYS A 303 11.81 -16.41 18.45
CA CYS A 303 12.01 -15.05 18.96
C CYS A 303 12.77 -15.13 20.29
N GLN A 304 13.95 -14.50 20.36
CA GLN A 304 14.77 -14.48 21.56
C GLN A 304 14.43 -13.30 22.46
N THR A 305 13.91 -12.23 21.86
CA THR A 305 13.58 -10.98 22.54
C THR A 305 12.28 -10.39 22.02
N LEU A 306 11.65 -9.52 22.81
CA LEU A 306 10.47 -8.78 22.37
C LEU A 306 10.78 -7.89 21.16
N GLY A 307 12.03 -7.44 21.02
CA GLY A 307 12.51 -6.79 19.80
C GLY A 307 12.36 -7.67 18.56
N ASN A 308 12.75 -8.95 18.62
CA ASN A 308 12.59 -9.85 17.47
C ASN A 308 11.12 -10.09 17.12
N TYR A 309 10.26 -10.19 18.13
CA TYR A 309 8.82 -10.32 17.92
C TYR A 309 8.21 -9.07 17.31
N THR A 310 8.67 -7.88 17.73
CA THR A 310 8.27 -6.58 17.16
C THR A 310 8.63 -6.49 15.68
N ASP A 311 9.87 -6.84 15.34
CA ASP A 311 10.37 -6.81 13.96
C ASP A 311 9.56 -7.80 13.08
N LEU A 312 9.30 -9.00 13.59
CA LEU A 312 8.44 -10.00 12.92
C LEU A 312 7.00 -9.52 12.75
N TYR A 313 6.42 -8.89 13.79
CA TYR A 313 5.06 -8.37 13.78
C TYR A 313 4.89 -7.31 12.69
N CYS A 314 5.74 -6.28 12.72
CA CYS A 314 5.72 -5.18 11.75
C CYS A 314 5.93 -5.69 10.32
N ARG A 315 6.89 -6.61 10.12
CA ARG A 315 7.06 -7.26 8.81
C ARG A 315 5.79 -7.96 8.34
N THR A 316 5.17 -8.74 9.22
CA THR A 316 3.98 -9.53 8.88
C THR A 316 2.83 -8.63 8.46
N ASP A 317 2.58 -7.55 9.20
CA ASP A 317 1.55 -6.57 8.85
C ASP A 317 1.79 -5.91 7.49
N VAL A 318 3.05 -5.56 7.17
CA VAL A 318 3.42 -5.01 5.85
C VAL A 318 3.20 -6.01 4.72
N LEU A 319 3.56 -7.28 4.91
CA LEU A 319 3.38 -8.33 3.90
C LEU A 319 1.89 -8.63 3.66
N LEU A 320 1.10 -8.70 4.75
CA LEU A 320 -0.36 -8.87 4.68
C LEU A 320 -1.04 -7.69 3.98
N LEU A 321 -0.63 -6.46 4.30
CA LEU A 321 -1.11 -5.25 3.62
C LEU A 321 -0.79 -5.30 2.12
N ALA A 322 0.43 -5.69 1.76
CA ALA A 322 0.82 -5.83 0.36
C ALA A 322 -0.06 -6.85 -0.37
N ASP A 323 -0.29 -8.03 0.20
CA ASP A 323 -1.14 -9.05 -0.41
C ASP A 323 -2.59 -8.57 -0.57
N VAL A 324 -3.19 -8.03 0.49
CA VAL A 324 -4.57 -7.51 0.49
C VAL A 324 -4.73 -6.42 -0.57
N PHE A 325 -3.84 -5.43 -0.60
CA PHE A 325 -3.97 -4.31 -1.52
C PHE A 325 -3.64 -4.70 -2.96
N GLU A 326 -2.65 -5.57 -3.21
CA GLU A 326 -2.39 -6.11 -4.55
C GLU A 326 -3.58 -6.92 -5.10
N ASN A 327 -4.27 -7.69 -4.25
CA ASN A 327 -5.49 -8.39 -4.64
C ASN A 327 -6.63 -7.42 -4.95
N PHE A 328 -6.76 -6.35 -4.17
CA PHE A 328 -7.69 -5.27 -4.47
C PHE A 328 -7.36 -4.56 -5.80
N ARG A 329 -6.08 -4.28 -6.08
CA ARG A 329 -5.62 -3.71 -7.35
C ARG A 329 -5.97 -4.60 -8.54
N LYS A 330 -5.68 -5.90 -8.45
CA LYS A 330 -6.02 -6.89 -9.50
C LYS A 330 -7.53 -6.94 -9.76
N THR A 331 -8.32 -6.97 -8.69
CA THR A 331 -9.80 -6.99 -8.77
C THR A 331 -10.33 -5.70 -9.40
N SER A 332 -9.82 -4.55 -8.97
CA SER A 332 -10.19 -3.23 -9.52
C SER A 332 -9.81 -3.10 -10.99
N GLN A 333 -8.65 -3.59 -11.38
CA GLN A 333 -8.23 -3.62 -12.77
C GLN A 333 -9.15 -4.49 -13.62
N LYS A 334 -9.57 -5.67 -13.12
CA LYS A 334 -10.47 -6.58 -13.82
C LYS A 334 -11.87 -5.98 -13.98
N GLN A 335 -12.42 -5.39 -12.91
CA GLN A 335 -13.80 -4.89 -12.88
C GLN A 335 -13.93 -3.52 -13.54
N TYR A 336 -13.04 -2.58 -13.22
CA TYR A 336 -13.15 -1.18 -13.62
C TYR A 336 -12.11 -0.78 -14.68
N GLY A 337 -11.05 -1.57 -14.88
CA GLY A 337 -9.94 -1.20 -15.77
C GLY A 337 -9.08 -0.08 -15.22
N LEU A 338 -9.05 0.08 -13.89
CA LEU A 338 -8.35 1.15 -13.19
C LEU A 338 -7.53 0.55 -12.05
N ASP A 339 -6.34 1.09 -11.85
CA ASP A 339 -5.49 0.76 -10.71
C ASP A 339 -5.70 1.78 -9.59
N PRO A 340 -6.26 1.37 -8.43
CA PRO A 340 -6.57 2.28 -7.32
C PRO A 340 -5.34 3.05 -6.82
N ALA A 341 -4.13 2.51 -6.98
CA ALA A 341 -2.89 3.18 -6.57
C ALA A 341 -2.57 4.48 -7.34
N ASN A 342 -3.19 4.69 -8.51
CA ASN A 342 -3.05 5.91 -9.30
C ASN A 342 -3.96 7.05 -8.84
N TYR A 343 -4.87 6.80 -7.89
CA TYR A 343 -5.89 7.75 -7.46
C TYR A 343 -5.67 8.16 -6.01
N ARG A 344 -5.99 9.42 -5.71
CA ARG A 344 -6.16 9.85 -4.32
C ARG A 344 -7.58 9.44 -3.91
N PRO A 345 -7.78 8.81 -2.76
CA PRO A 345 -9.13 8.60 -2.25
C PRO A 345 -9.72 9.97 -1.91
N ILE A 346 -10.62 10.44 -2.76
CA ILE A 346 -11.54 11.54 -2.45
C ILE A 346 -12.79 10.86 -1.93
N LEU A 347 -13.29 11.32 -0.78
CA LEU A 347 -14.46 10.80 -0.07
C LEU A 347 -15.53 10.23 -1.03
N GLY A 348 -15.78 8.92 -0.92
CA GLY A 348 -17.08 8.33 -1.26
C GLY A 348 -17.28 7.63 -2.61
N TYR A 349 -16.31 7.56 -3.54
CA TYR A 349 -16.55 6.89 -4.83
C TYR A 349 -15.37 6.05 -5.34
N PRO A 350 -15.55 4.74 -5.63
CA PRO A 350 -14.61 4.00 -6.45
C PRO A 350 -14.62 4.60 -7.86
N PRO A 351 -13.46 4.70 -8.54
CA PRO A 351 -13.43 5.27 -9.87
C PRO A 351 -14.16 4.31 -10.83
N GLN A 352 -15.24 4.79 -11.44
CA GLN A 352 -16.03 4.01 -12.39
C GLN A 352 -15.59 4.31 -13.82
N LYS A 353 -15.34 3.26 -14.60
CA LYS A 353 -15.30 3.33 -16.07
C LYS A 353 -16.70 2.98 -16.55
N ASP A 354 -17.42 3.94 -17.11
CA ASP A 354 -18.74 3.71 -17.69
C ASP A 354 -18.60 2.72 -18.86
N ARG A 355 -19.09 1.49 -18.66
CA ARG A 355 -19.17 0.42 -19.67
C ARG A 355 -20.62 0.23 -20.11
N SER A 356 -21.33 1.31 -20.41
CA SER A 356 -22.62 1.21 -21.11
C SER A 356 -22.40 0.92 -22.60
N ARG A 357 -22.14 -0.35 -22.94
CA ARG A 357 -22.34 -0.91 -24.29
C ARG A 357 -22.22 -2.44 -24.30
N VAL A 358 -23.30 -3.13 -23.93
CA VAL A 358 -23.62 -4.46 -24.46
C VAL A 358 -25.14 -4.57 -24.59
N GLY A 359 -25.62 -4.81 -25.82
CA GLY A 359 -26.92 -5.43 -26.07
C GLY A 359 -28.10 -4.49 -26.34
N ALA A 360 -28.21 -3.99 -27.58
CA ALA A 360 -29.51 -3.83 -28.21
C ALA A 360 -29.41 -4.44 -29.61
N ALA A 361 -29.49 -5.78 -29.64
CA ALA A 361 -29.77 -6.52 -30.86
C ALA A 361 -31.27 -6.52 -31.10
N HIS A 362 -31.63 -6.27 -32.36
CA HIS A 362 -32.93 -6.37 -33.02
C HIS A 362 -34.07 -7.13 -32.33
N ARG A 363 -35.29 -6.58 -32.43
CA ARG A 363 -36.37 -7.08 -33.30
C ARG A 363 -37.58 -6.09 -33.30
N PRO A 364 -38.49 -6.20 -34.28
CA PRO A 364 -38.97 -5.10 -35.14
C PRO A 364 -39.92 -4.10 -34.48
#